data_AF-A0A954YID9-F1
#
_entry.id   AF-A0A954YID9-F1
#
_cell.length_a   1.000
_cell.length_b   1.000
_cell.length_c   1.000
_cell.angle_alpha   90.00
_cell.angle_beta   90.00
_cell.angle_gamma   90.00
#
_symmetry.space_group_name_H-M   'P 1'
#
loop_
_entity.id
_entity.type
_entity.pdbx_description
1 polymer ?
#
loop_
_entity_poly.entity_id
_entity_poly.type
_entity_poly.pdbx_seq_one_letter_code
_entity_poly.pdbx_strand_id
1 'polypeptide(L)'
;AKAAGDAEKVKELEAWGQEFQRQLHFQGFGRAPVDDLLAPLAAEIRAFAASRHLAVIVMSCDYVSDEVELVDVTDDLVKLYDPSPQTLKTVAEIRAVKPVALTKLADVPATD
;
A
#
# COMPACT_ATOMS: atom_id res chain seq x y z
N ALA A 1 -0.34 15.66 23.06
CA ALA A 1 -0.51 17.00 22.48
C ALA A 1 -1.80 17.67 23.00
N LYS A 2 -3.01 17.26 22.58
CA LYS A 2 -4.28 17.90 23.04
C LYS A 2 -4.46 17.90 24.57
N ALA A 3 -4.27 16.76 25.24
CA ALA A 3 -4.37 16.68 26.70
C ALA A 3 -3.26 17.43 27.47
N ALA A 4 -2.16 17.79 26.79
CA ALA A 4 -1.02 18.50 27.38
C ALA A 4 -0.99 20.00 27.00
N GLY A 5 -1.99 20.49 26.24
CA GLY A 5 -2.07 21.89 25.81
C GLY A 5 -1.01 22.34 24.78
N ASP A 6 -0.29 21.39 24.18
CA ASP A 6 0.78 21.69 23.22
C ASP A 6 0.20 21.95 21.83
N ALA A 7 -0.18 23.22 21.58
CA ALA A 7 -0.85 23.66 20.36
C ALA A 7 0.00 23.47 19.09
N GLU A 8 1.31 23.68 19.19
CA GLU A 8 2.23 23.49 18.05
C GLU A 8 2.30 22.01 17.68
N LYS A 9 2.41 21.12 18.67
CA LYS A 9 2.41 19.67 18.40
C LYS A 9 1.06 19.17 17.87
N VAL A 10 -0.05 19.78 18.28
CA VAL A 10 -1.37 19.46 17.70
C VAL A 10 -1.41 19.82 16.22
N LYS A 11 -0.99 21.03 15.87
CA LYS A 11 -0.98 21.50 14.48
C LYS A 11 -0.08 20.65 13.58
N GLU A 12 1.10 20.26 14.08
CA GLU A 12 2.02 19.37 13.38
C GLU A 12 1.37 18.00 13.09
N LEU A 13 0.73 17.41 14.09
CA LEU A 13 0.08 16.09 13.96
C LEU A 13 -1.14 16.14 13.03
N GLU A 14 -1.90 17.24 13.04
CA GLU A 14 -3.04 17.43 12.12
C GLU A 14 -2.57 17.53 10.67
N ALA A 15 -1.51 18.31 10.41
CA ALA A 15 -0.91 18.39 9.07
C ALA A 15 -0.35 17.04 8.60
N TRP A 16 0.35 16.33 9.49
CA TRP A 16 0.85 14.97 9.20
C TRP A 16 -0.30 14.00 8.90
N GLY A 17 -1.38 14.04 9.68
CA GLY A 17 -2.52 13.16 9.49
C GLY A 17 -3.21 13.37 8.15
N GLN A 18 -3.37 14.62 7.72
CA GLN A 18 -3.94 14.94 6.40
C GLN A 18 -3.05 14.45 5.25
N GLU A 19 -1.73 14.65 5.34
CA GLU A 19 -0.80 14.16 4.33
C GLU A 19 -0.81 12.62 4.27
N PHE A 20 -0.74 11.96 5.42
CA PHE A 20 -0.76 10.51 5.53
C PHE A 20 -2.07 9.92 4.99
N GLN A 21 -3.22 10.51 5.33
CA GLN A 21 -4.52 10.08 4.80
C GLN A 21 -4.56 10.22 3.27
N ARG A 22 -4.04 11.32 2.72
CA ARG A 22 -3.98 11.54 1.27
C ARG A 22 -3.07 10.54 0.58
N GLN A 23 -1.91 10.24 1.16
CA GLN A 23 -1.01 9.19 0.68
C GLN A 23 -1.72 7.83 0.63
N LEU A 24 -2.42 7.43 1.71
CA LEU A 24 -3.18 6.19 1.75
C LEU A 24 -4.29 6.14 0.69
N HIS A 25 -4.93 7.26 0.34
CA HIS A 25 -5.90 7.28 -0.76
C HIS A 25 -5.24 7.00 -2.12
N PHE A 26 -4.06 7.58 -2.39
CA PHE A 26 -3.32 7.30 -3.62
C PHE A 26 -2.85 5.86 -3.71
N GLN A 27 -2.44 5.28 -2.58
CA GLN A 27 -1.97 3.90 -2.47
C GLN A 27 -3.13 2.89 -2.52
N GLY A 28 -4.24 3.15 -1.84
CA GLY A 28 -5.38 2.24 -1.74
C GLY A 28 -6.31 2.26 -2.96
N PHE A 29 -6.48 3.42 -3.61
CA PHE A 29 -7.39 3.57 -4.76
C PHE A 29 -6.67 3.80 -6.08
N GLY A 30 -5.39 4.15 -6.06
CA GLY A 30 -4.61 4.48 -7.24
C GLY A 30 -3.54 3.44 -7.58
N ARG A 31 -2.46 3.90 -8.20
CA ARG A 31 -1.25 3.11 -8.48
C ARG A 31 -0.01 3.79 -7.89
N ALA A 32 -0.15 4.39 -6.71
CA ALA A 32 1.01 4.91 -6.00
C ALA A 32 1.83 3.74 -5.40
N PRO A 33 3.17 3.85 -5.36
CA PRO A 33 4.02 2.89 -4.65
C PRO A 33 3.63 2.76 -3.18
N VAL A 34 3.78 1.54 -2.65
CA VAL A 34 3.46 1.17 -1.26
C VAL A 34 4.70 0.70 -0.50
N ASP A 35 5.87 1.18 -0.90
CA ASP A 35 7.16 0.79 -0.31
C ASP A 35 7.24 1.11 1.19
N ASP A 36 6.62 2.20 1.64
CA ASP A 36 6.48 2.55 3.04
C ASP A 36 5.64 1.53 3.83
N LEU A 37 4.58 1.01 3.22
CA LEU A 37 3.74 -0.03 3.83
C LEU A 37 4.47 -1.38 3.88
N LEU A 38 5.28 -1.69 2.87
CA LEU A 38 6.06 -2.94 2.78
C LEU A 38 7.35 -2.91 3.62
N ALA A 39 7.92 -1.74 3.91
CA ALA A 39 9.18 -1.60 4.64
C ALA A 39 9.22 -2.33 6.00
N PRO A 40 8.15 -2.30 6.82
CA PRO A 40 8.10 -3.07 8.07
C PRO A 40 8.21 -4.59 7.89
N LEU A 41 7.86 -5.12 6.72
CA LEU A 41 7.87 -6.55 6.39
C LEU A 41 9.07 -6.96 5.52
N ALA A 42 10.10 -6.13 5.43
CA ALA A 42 11.22 -6.35 4.50
C ALA A 42 11.92 -7.71 4.71
N ALA A 43 12.01 -8.19 5.95
CA ALA A 43 12.62 -9.47 6.27
C ALA A 43 11.76 -10.66 5.80
N GLU A 44 10.45 -10.58 6.05
CA GLU A 44 9.44 -11.56 5.67
C GLU A 44 9.30 -11.65 4.16
N ILE A 45 9.26 -10.50 3.47
CA ILE A 45 9.23 -10.42 2.01
C ILE A 45 10.49 -11.07 1.42
N ARG A 46 11.67 -10.81 2.00
CA ARG A 46 12.92 -11.43 1.54
C ARG A 46 12.89 -12.95 1.74
N ALA A 47 12.43 -13.43 2.88
CA ALA A 47 12.30 -14.85 3.16
C ALA A 47 11.30 -15.53 2.21
N PHE A 48 10.15 -14.90 1.99
CA PHE A 48 9.14 -15.34 1.03
C PHE A 48 9.72 -15.45 -0.39
N ALA A 49 10.35 -14.38 -0.88
CA ALA A 49 10.95 -14.35 -2.21
C ALA A 49 12.01 -15.44 -2.38
N ALA A 50 12.88 -15.63 -1.39
CA ALA A 50 13.87 -16.70 -1.40
C ALA A 50 13.22 -18.10 -1.43
N SER A 51 12.18 -18.34 -0.62
CA SER A 51 11.48 -19.63 -0.56
C SER A 51 10.76 -20.00 -1.86
N ARG A 52 10.35 -19.00 -2.63
CA ARG A 52 9.66 -19.12 -3.91
C ARG A 52 10.60 -18.98 -5.11
N HIS A 53 11.90 -18.81 -4.87
CA HIS A 53 12.92 -18.57 -5.89
C HIS A 53 12.60 -17.38 -6.80
N LEU A 54 11.96 -16.33 -6.26
CA LEU A 54 11.64 -15.12 -7.02
C LEU A 54 12.90 -14.28 -7.21
N ALA A 55 13.15 -13.88 -8.45
CA ALA A 55 14.24 -12.95 -8.78
C ALA A 55 13.93 -11.51 -8.32
N VAL A 56 12.67 -11.08 -8.43
CA VAL A 56 12.23 -9.74 -8.08
C VAL A 56 10.73 -9.72 -7.79
N ILE A 57 10.28 -8.79 -6.94
CA ILE A 57 8.87 -8.45 -6.76
C ILE A 57 8.72 -6.99 -7.22
N VAL A 58 7.85 -6.76 -8.21
CA VAL A 58 7.60 -5.43 -8.80
C VAL A 58 6.11 -5.16 -8.90
N MET A 59 5.73 -3.89 -8.72
CA MET A 59 4.34 -3.45 -8.96
C MET A 59 4.02 -3.39 -10.47
N SER A 60 5.00 -2.97 -11.28
CA SER A 60 4.89 -2.85 -12.73
C SER A 60 6.27 -2.89 -13.38
N CYS A 61 6.35 -3.34 -14.64
CA CYS A 61 7.55 -3.31 -15.46
C CYS A 61 7.18 -2.93 -16.90
N ASP A 62 7.99 -2.10 -17.57
CA ASP A 62 7.72 -1.65 -18.94
C ASP A 62 8.01 -2.74 -19.98
N TYR A 63 8.89 -3.68 -19.65
CA TYR A 63 9.26 -4.81 -20.51
C TYR A 63 9.54 -6.05 -19.67
N VAL A 64 9.02 -7.19 -20.12
CA VAL A 64 9.34 -8.52 -19.58
C VAL A 64 9.60 -9.41 -20.78
N SER A 65 10.76 -10.07 -20.81
CA SER A 65 11.08 -11.05 -21.86
C SER A 65 10.29 -12.34 -21.65
N ASP A 66 10.04 -13.08 -22.73
CA ASP A 66 9.36 -14.39 -22.67
C ASP A 66 10.13 -15.46 -21.86
N GLU A 67 11.41 -15.20 -21.55
CA GLU A 67 12.25 -16.05 -20.69
C GLU A 67 11.96 -15.88 -19.19
N VAL A 68 11.13 -14.91 -18.79
CA VAL A 68 10.79 -14.63 -17.39
C VAL A 68 9.36 -15.08 -17.11
N GLU A 69 9.22 -16.00 -16.17
CA GLU A 69 7.91 -16.39 -15.64
C GLU A 69 7.33 -15.28 -14.74
N LEU A 70 6.08 -14.89 -15.01
CA LEU A 70 5.33 -13.95 -14.17
C LEU A 70 4.36 -14.71 -13.26
N VAL A 71 4.48 -14.46 -11.97
CA VAL A 71 3.62 -15.03 -10.92
C VAL A 71 2.98 -13.92 -10.11
N ASP A 72 1.66 -14.00 -9.92
CA ASP A 72 0.91 -13.11 -9.04
C ASP A 72 1.10 -13.57 -7.59
N VAL A 73 1.77 -12.75 -6.78
CA VAL A 73 2.07 -13.00 -5.36
C VAL A 73 1.26 -12.09 -4.43
N THR A 74 0.24 -11.39 -4.94
CA THR A 74 -0.51 -10.37 -4.18
C THR A 74 -1.09 -10.94 -2.88
N ASP A 75 -1.76 -12.09 -2.96
CA ASP A 75 -2.40 -12.71 -1.79
C ASP A 75 -1.37 -13.26 -0.80
N ASP A 76 -0.18 -13.66 -1.26
CA ASP A 76 0.91 -14.09 -0.38
C ASP A 76 1.47 -12.92 0.42
N LEU A 77 1.66 -11.76 -0.21
CA LEU A 77 2.10 -10.53 0.46
C LEU A 77 1.06 -10.04 1.47
N VAL A 78 -0.23 -10.11 1.13
CA VAL A 78 -1.31 -9.75 2.05
C VAL A 78 -1.29 -10.63 3.30
N LYS A 79 -1.04 -11.93 3.17
CA LYS A 79 -0.97 -12.86 4.31
C LYS A 79 0.18 -12.57 5.28
N LEU A 80 1.25 -11.89 4.84
CA LEU A 80 2.34 -11.50 5.73
C LEU A 80 1.90 -10.52 6.83
N TYR A 81 0.78 -9.81 6.64
CA TYR A 81 0.18 -8.93 7.64
C TYR A 81 -0.75 -9.65 8.64
N ASP A 82 -0.91 -10.97 8.55
CA ASP A 82 -1.85 -11.76 9.34
C ASP A 82 -3.28 -11.15 9.37
N PRO A 83 -3.91 -10.94 8.20
CA PRO A 83 -5.18 -10.25 8.10
C PRO A 83 -6.34 -11.09 8.65
N SER A 84 -7.30 -10.44 9.29
CA SER A 84 -8.53 -11.09 9.73
C SER A 84 -9.39 -11.58 8.54
N PRO A 85 -10.30 -12.55 8.73
CA PRO A 85 -11.21 -13.00 7.68
C PRO A 85 -12.05 -11.86 7.07
N GLN A 86 -12.45 -10.89 7.89
CA GLN A 86 -13.17 -9.71 7.42
C GLN A 86 -12.28 -8.84 6.52
N THR A 87 -11.01 -8.67 6.87
CA THR A 87 -10.04 -7.93 6.05
C THR A 87 -9.82 -8.62 4.71
N LEU A 88 -9.68 -9.96 4.69
CA LEU A 88 -9.55 -10.73 3.46
C LEU A 88 -10.77 -10.57 2.54
N LYS A 89 -11.98 -10.49 3.11
CA LYS A 89 -13.19 -10.18 2.34
C LYS A 89 -13.10 -8.80 1.68
N THR A 90 -12.68 -7.79 2.44
CA THR A 90 -12.49 -6.44 1.91
C THR A 90 -11.40 -6.39 0.83
N VAL A 91 -10.29 -7.12 0.99
CA VAL A 91 -9.24 -7.23 -0.05
C VAL A 91 -9.81 -7.82 -1.35
N ALA A 92 -10.65 -8.85 -1.25
CA ALA A 92 -11.30 -9.45 -2.43
C ALA A 92 -12.27 -8.47 -3.12
N GLU A 93 -13.02 -7.67 -2.36
CA GLU A 93 -13.89 -6.62 -2.89
C GLU A 93 -13.09 -5.51 -3.59
N ILE A 94 -11.98 -5.07 -3.00
CA ILE A 94 -11.09 -4.06 -3.58
C ILE A 94 -10.47 -4.55 -4.90
N ARG A 95 -10.08 -5.82 -4.99
CA ARG A 95 -9.50 -6.42 -6.21
C ARG A 95 -10.43 -6.34 -7.42
N ALA A 96 -11.75 -6.30 -7.19
CA ALA A 96 -12.75 -6.18 -8.27
C ALA A 96 -12.88 -4.75 -8.81
N VAL A 97 -12.31 -3.75 -8.12
CA VAL A 97 -12.39 -2.33 -8.49
C VAL A 97 -11.16 -1.94 -9.30
N LYS A 98 -11.36 -1.23 -10.42
CA LYS A 98 -10.25 -0.69 -11.19
C LYS A 98 -9.59 0.48 -10.45
N PRO A 99 -8.25 0.55 -10.38
CA PRO A 99 -7.57 1.72 -9.83
C PRO A 99 -7.99 3.01 -10.53
N VAL A 100 -8.21 4.04 -9.73
CA VAL A 100 -8.52 5.40 -10.19
C VAL A 100 -7.22 6.07 -10.66
N ALA A 101 -7.30 6.85 -11.74
CA ALA A 101 -6.16 7.63 -12.21
C ALA A 101 -5.69 8.62 -11.14
N LEU A 102 -4.37 8.70 -10.90
CA LEU A 102 -3.80 9.60 -9.88
C LEU A 102 -4.21 11.06 -10.10
N THR A 103 -4.30 11.51 -11.35
CA THR A 103 -4.79 12.87 -11.68
C THR A 103 -6.20 13.11 -11.15
N LYS A 104 -7.09 12.14 -11.26
CA LYS A 104 -8.45 12.24 -10.72
C LYS A 104 -8.47 12.19 -9.21
N LEU A 105 -7.63 11.36 -8.58
CA LEU A 105 -7.53 11.28 -7.12
C LEU A 105 -6.97 12.57 -6.52
N ALA A 106 -6.02 13.22 -7.19
CA ALA A 106 -5.44 14.49 -6.73
C ALA A 106 -6.49 15.59 -6.61
N ASP A 107 -7.51 15.56 -7.47
CA ASP A 107 -8.62 16.52 -7.52
C ASP A 107 -9.72 16.23 -6.48
N VAL A 108 -9.72 15.06 -5.83
CA VAL A 108 -10.67 14.74 -4.76
C VAL A 108 -10.26 15.47 -3.48
N PRO A 109 -11.12 16.33 -2.91
CA PRO A 109 -10.82 16.97 -1.62
C PRO A 109 -10.46 15.91 -0.58
N ALA A 110 -9.40 16.16 0.21
CA ALA A 110 -9.17 15.42 1.44
C ALA A 110 -10.23 15.90 2.45
N THR A 111 -11.47 15.40 2.32
CA THR A 111 -12.53 15.72 3.27
C THR A 111 -12.58 14.67 4.37
N ASP A 112 -12.77 15.17 5.59
CA ASP A 112 -12.97 14.45 6.85
C ASP A 112 -14.14 13.46 6.81
#